data_AF-A0A5N7U4G4-F1
#
_entry.id   AF-A0A5N7U4G4-F1
#
_cell.length_a   1.000
_cell.length_b   1.000
_cell.length_c   1.000
_cell.angle_alpha   90.00
_cell.angle_beta   90.00
_cell.angle_gamma   90.00
#
_symmetry.space_group_name_H-M   'P 1'
#
loop_
_entity.id
_entity.type
_entity.pdbx_description
1 polymer ?
#
loop_
_entity_poly.entity_id
_entity_poly.type
_entity_poly.pdbx_seq_one_letter_code
_entity_poly.pdbx_strand_id
1 'polypeptide(L)' 'MKTTLRNQHIIANQILIAFVSAIFGYNLYQAIVHSEKSHLTLSIILLAFTYYACKKYGYRIKNKKEKI' A
#
# COMPACT_ATOMS: atom_id res chain seq x y z
N MET A 1 11.37 21.68 -11.91
CA MET A 1 11.54 20.55 -10.97
C MET A 1 10.23 19.76 -10.78
N LYS A 2 9.70 19.12 -11.84
CA LYS A 2 8.44 18.34 -11.81
C LYS A 2 8.67 16.82 -11.91
N THR A 3 9.89 16.39 -12.26
CA THR A 3 10.27 14.98 -12.51
C THR A 3 10.75 14.27 -11.24
N THR A 4 11.46 14.96 -10.35
CA THR A 4 11.96 14.43 -9.07
C THR A 4 10.83 14.07 -8.10
N LEU A 5 9.83 14.96 -7.94
CA LEU A 5 8.66 14.71 -7.09
C LEU A 5 7.86 13.47 -7.56
N ARG A 6 7.77 13.26 -8.88
CA ARG A 6 7.05 12.12 -9.47
C ARG A 6 7.72 10.79 -9.16
N ASN A 7 9.06 10.76 -9.21
CA ASN A 7 9.83 9.56 -8.89
C ASN A 7 9.70 9.19 -7.41
N GLN A 8 9.69 10.20 -6.53
CA GLN A 8 9.50 10.03 -5.09
C GLN A 8 8.13 9.41 -4.75
N HIS A 9 7.05 9.82 -5.41
CA HIS A 9 5.73 9.23 -5.18
C HIS A 9 5.61 7.78 -5.65
N ILE A 10 6.24 7.43 -6.78
CA ILE A 10 6.25 6.05 -7.28
C ILE A 10 7.05 5.16 -6.33
N ILE A 11 8.24 5.61 -5.92
CA ILE A 11 9.10 4.90 -4.96
C ILE A 11 8.39 4.76 -3.60
N ALA A 12 7.77 5.82 -3.08
CA ALA A 12 7.05 5.77 -1.82
C ALA A 12 5.89 4.77 -1.84
N ASN A 13 5.12 4.72 -2.95
CA ASN A 13 4.06 3.73 -3.10
C ASN A 13 4.61 2.30 -3.18
N GLN A 14 5.73 2.07 -3.89
CA GLN A 14 6.36 0.74 -3.94
C GLN A 14 6.87 0.30 -2.57
N ILE A 15 7.50 1.20 -1.81
CA ILE A 15 7.95 0.93 -0.44
C ILE A 15 6.75 0.63 0.47
N LEU A 16 5.68 1.43 0.38
CA LEU A 16 4.46 1.21 1.16
C LEU A 16 3.84 -0.16 0.85
N ILE A 17 3.75 -0.53 -0.43
CA ILE A 17 3.23 -1.84 -0.85
C ILE A 17 4.11 -2.97 -0.32
N ALA A 18 5.43 -2.85 -0.41
CA ALA A 18 6.37 -3.85 0.12
C ALA A 18 6.20 -4.02 1.64
N PHE A 19 6.08 -2.91 2.37
CA PHE A 19 5.90 -2.92 3.82
C PHE A 19 4.57 -3.56 4.24
N VAL A 20 3.47 -3.16 3.58
CA VAL A 20 2.14 -3.73 3.85
C VAL A 20 2.09 -5.21 3.50
N SER A 21 2.76 -5.63 2.43
CA SER A 21 2.85 -7.04 2.03
C SER A 21 3.61 -7.88 3.06
N ALA A 22 4.72 -7.35 3.61
CA ALA A 22 5.47 -8.04 4.66
C ALA A 22 4.66 -8.19 5.97
N ILE A 23 3.98 -7.12 6.39
CA ILE A 23 3.10 -7.16 7.58
C ILE A 23 1.96 -8.14 7.37
N PHE A 24 1.31 -8.10 6.20
CA PHE A 24 0.23 -9.02 5.86
C PHE A 24 0.72 -10.46 5.85
N GLY A 25 1.85 -10.75 5.20
CA GLY A 25 2.44 -12.09 5.16
C GLY A 25 2.79 -12.63 6.55
N TYR A 26 3.32 -11.78 7.44
CA TYR A 26 3.60 -12.16 8.82
C TYR A 26 2.33 -12.50 9.60
N ASN A 27 1.27 -11.69 9.46
CA ASN A 27 -0.02 -11.94 10.11
C ASN A 27 -0.74 -13.15 9.51
N LEU A 28 -0.57 -13.41 8.21
CA LEU A 28 -1.07 -14.61 7.53
C LEU A 28 -0.37 -15.86 8.05
N TYR A 29 0.96 -15.83 8.17
CA TYR A 29 1.72 -16.91 8.78
C TYR A 29 1.28 -17.17 10.21
N GLN A 30 1.12 -16.11 11.02
CA GLN A 30 0.58 -16.26 12.37
C GLN A 30 -0.85 -16.82 12.36
N ALA A 31 -1.71 -16.44 11.43
CA ALA A 31 -3.07 -16.99 11.39
C ALA A 31 -3.09 -18.51 11.19
N ILE A 32 -2.11 -19.03 10.44
CA ILE A 32 -1.96 -20.45 10.14
C ILE A 32 -1.26 -21.19 11.30
N VAL A 33 -0.20 -20.63 11.87
CA VAL A 33 0.67 -21.33 12.84
C VAL A 33 0.33 -21.02 14.30
N HIS A 34 -0.06 -19.78 14.61
CA HIS A 34 -0.40 -19.30 15.96
C HIS A 34 -1.60 -18.36 15.90
N SER A 35 -2.77 -18.93 15.56
CA SER A 35 -3.99 -18.15 15.24
C SER A 35 -4.39 -17.16 16.34
N GLU A 36 -4.13 -17.51 17.60
CA GLU A 36 -4.37 -16.69 18.79
C GLU A 36 -3.58 -15.38 18.86
N LYS A 37 -2.45 -15.26 18.15
CA LYS A 37 -1.67 -14.02 18.06
C LYS A 37 -1.91 -13.24 16.76
N SER A 38 -2.67 -13.81 15.83
CA SER A 38 -2.85 -13.22 14.51
C SER A 38 -3.83 -12.05 14.52
N HIS A 39 -3.38 -10.89 14.06
CA HIS A 39 -4.23 -9.74 13.78
C HIS A 39 -4.61 -9.67 12.30
N LEU A 40 -5.11 -10.80 11.78
CA LEU A 40 -5.44 -10.96 10.35
C LEU A 40 -6.47 -9.92 9.87
N THR A 41 -7.53 -9.69 10.64
CA THR A 41 -8.59 -8.71 10.32
C THR A 41 -8.01 -7.30 10.17
N LEU A 42 -7.12 -6.90 11.08
CA LEU A 42 -6.43 -5.61 11.03
C LEU A 42 -5.52 -5.50 9.80
N SER A 43 -4.82 -6.57 9.46
CA SER A 43 -3.96 -6.60 8.26
C SER A 43 -4.75 -6.50 6.96
N ILE A 44 -5.94 -7.11 6.89
CA ILE A 44 -6.85 -6.99 5.73
C ILE A 44 -7.37 -5.55 5.61
N ILE A 45 -7.76 -4.92 6.71
CA ILE A 45 -8.20 -3.51 6.72
C ILE A 45 -7.08 -2.59 6.23
N LEU A 46 -5.85 -2.82 6.71
CA LEU A 46 -4.67 -2.05 6.29
C LEU A 46 -4.38 -2.21 4.78
N LEU A 47 -4.55 -3.43 4.25
CA LEU A 47 -4.38 -3.71 2.83
C LEU A 47 -5.44 -2.98 1.98
N ALA A 48 -6.71 -3.02 2.41
CA ALA A 48 -7.80 -2.31 1.75
C ALA A 48 -7.59 -0.78 1.77
N PHE A 49 -7.13 -0.24 2.90
CA PHE A 49 -6.78 1.17 3.02
C PHE A 49 -5.64 1.56 2.09
N THR A 50 -4.57 0.74 2.04
CA THR A 50 -3.41 0.95 1.17
C THR A 50 -3.82 0.92 -0.29
N TYR A 51 -4.69 -0.04 -0.69
CA TYR A 51 -5.26 -0.10 -2.02
C TYR A 51 -6.07 1.16 -2.35
N TYR A 52 -6.95 1.59 -1.45
CA TYR A 52 -7.76 2.80 -1.64
C TYR A 52 -6.87 4.06 -1.75
N ALA A 53 -5.83 4.17 -0.92
CA ALA A 53 -4.87 5.26 -0.97
C ALA A 53 -4.09 5.26 -2.30
N CYS A 54 -3.56 4.12 -2.73
CA CYS A 54 -2.89 3.99 -4.02
C CYS A 54 -3.85 4.31 -5.18
N LYS A 55 -5.10 3.88 -5.12
CA LYS A 55 -6.12 4.19 -6.14
C LYS A 55 -6.41 5.68 -6.17
N LYS A 56 -6.76 6.30 -5.04
CA LYS A 56 -7.18 7.70 -4.96
C LYS A 56 -6.04 8.69 -5.21
N TYR A 57 -4.89 8.48 -4.59
CA TYR A 57 -3.73 9.37 -4.71
C TYR A 57 -2.86 9.06 -5.92
N GLY A 58 -2.77 7.79 -6.33
CA GLY A 58 -2.09 7.39 -7.57
C GLY A 58 -2.85 7.84 -8.84
N TYR A 59 -4.17 7.69 -8.90
CA TYR A 59 -4.95 8.20 -10.05
C TYR A 59 -5.02 9.73 -10.12
N ARG A 60 -5.05 10.45 -8.97
CA ARG A 60 -5.04 11.93 -8.98
C ARG A 60 -3.80 12.49 -9.68
N ILE A 61 -2.66 11.81 -9.59
CA ILE A 61 -1.43 12.20 -10.30
C ILE A 61 -1.53 11.90 -11.80
N LYS A 62 -2.23 10.83 -12.19
CA LYS A 62 -2.42 10.44 -13.60
C LYS A 62 -3.40 11.37 -14.33
N ASN A 63 -4.55 11.69 -13.72
CA ASN A 63 -5.56 12.56 -14.34
C ASN A 63 -5.14 14.04 -14.46
N LYS A 64 -4.23 14.52 -13.61
CA LYS A 64 -3.64 15.87 -13.77
C LYS A 64 -2.74 15.97 -15.02
N LYS A 65 -2.30 14.84 -15.58
CA LYS A 65 -1.48 14.81 -16.81
C LYS A 65 -2.30 14.73 -18.11
N GLU A 66 -3.57 14.35 -18.06
CA GLU A 66 -4.40 14.26 -19.27
C GLU A 66 -5.03 15.61 -19.66
N LYS A 67 -4.98 16.59 -18.75
CA LYS A 67 -5.50 17.96 -18.95
C LYS A 67 -4.41 19.05 -19.10
N ILE A 68 -3.13 18.69 -19.23
CA ILE A 68 -2.02 19.65 -19.46
C ILE A 68 -1.39 19.34 -20.80
#